data_AF-A0A9W4TK43-F1
#
_entry.id   AF-A0A9W4TK43-F1
#
_cell.length_a   1.000
_cell.length_b   1.000
_cell.length_c   1.000
_cell.angle_alpha   90.00
_cell.angle_beta   90.00
_cell.angle_gamma   90.00
#
_symmetry.space_group_name_H-M   'P 1'
#
loop_
_entity.id
_entity.type
_entity.pdbx_description
1 polymer ?
#
loop_
_entity_poly.entity_id
_entity_poly.type
_entity_poly.pdbx_seq_one_letter_code
_entity_poly.pdbx_strand_id
1 'polypeptide(L)'
;MKAVTSIFLFLMFVSSTSYSQLSSDKIFESFKQGERTNCSSIAFIKASLNVYGLDNLFVNEKMEDNSHKIILKNNASFNLKEEEINKATISAGFIYIKDNCESEKITDYAILTYAVMAKYKQIIDKISTFDEALEDLEDGSVYTPTIYKYLGFKEGKQVLKLKRQSGSEFCGVVAWSTAHAVFVCEDFMDYYGNKKSIWIKYPGRFRVIKS
;
A
#
# COMPACT_ATOMS: atom_id res chain seq x y z
N MET A 1 -32.55 -25.76 -49.69
CA MET A 1 -31.09 -25.55 -49.64
C MET A 1 -30.77 -24.59 -48.52
N LYS A 2 -29.89 -25.04 -47.62
CA LYS A 2 -29.07 -24.34 -46.60
C LYS A 2 -29.77 -23.42 -45.58
N ALA A 3 -29.80 -23.95 -44.36
CA ALA A 3 -29.94 -23.25 -43.10
C ALA A 3 -28.96 -22.08 -42.99
N VAL A 4 -29.44 -20.92 -42.56
CA VAL A 4 -28.59 -19.84 -42.05
C VAL A 4 -28.66 -19.92 -40.54
N THR A 5 -27.70 -20.65 -39.97
CA THR A 5 -27.43 -20.72 -38.55
C THR A 5 -27.08 -19.33 -38.02
N SER A 6 -27.93 -18.87 -37.11
CA SER A 6 -27.69 -17.90 -36.05
C SER A 6 -26.26 -17.99 -35.49
N ILE A 7 -25.46 -16.93 -35.58
CA ILE A 7 -24.30 -16.60 -34.72
C ILE A 7 -24.12 -15.07 -34.82
N PHE A 8 -23.64 -14.47 -33.73
CA PHE A 8 -23.14 -13.09 -33.52
C PHE A 8 -24.19 -12.10 -32.98
N LEU A 9 -24.00 -11.41 -31.85
CA LEU A 9 -22.79 -11.14 -31.09
C LEU A 9 -23.23 -10.58 -29.71
N PHE A 10 -23.25 -11.41 -28.66
CA PHE A 10 -23.51 -10.91 -27.29
C PHE A 10 -22.15 -10.51 -26.69
N LEU A 11 -21.70 -9.29 -27.03
CA LEU A 11 -20.59 -8.63 -26.34
C LEU A 11 -21.07 -8.27 -24.94
N MET A 12 -20.95 -9.21 -23.99
CA MET A 12 -20.94 -8.83 -22.59
C MET A 12 -19.73 -7.92 -22.39
N PHE A 13 -20.00 -6.65 -22.12
CA PHE A 13 -19.04 -5.74 -21.50
C PHE A 13 -18.71 -6.31 -20.12
N VAL A 14 -17.76 -7.23 -20.07
CA VAL A 14 -16.97 -7.44 -18.86
C VAL A 14 -16.08 -6.21 -18.78
N SER A 15 -16.52 -5.20 -18.04
CA SER A 15 -15.65 -4.12 -17.60
C SER A 15 -14.61 -4.75 -16.69
N SER A 16 -13.55 -5.31 -17.30
CA SER A 16 -12.31 -5.58 -16.63
C SER A 16 -11.85 -4.25 -16.05
N THR A 17 -11.96 -4.11 -14.72
CA THR A 17 -11.33 -3.03 -13.97
C THR A 17 -9.83 -3.19 -14.15
N SER A 18 -9.32 -2.67 -15.26
CA SER A 18 -7.89 -2.57 -15.50
C SER A 18 -7.38 -1.51 -14.54
N TYR A 19 -6.97 -1.96 -13.35
CA TYR A 19 -6.30 -1.12 -12.38
C TYR A 19 -5.04 -0.56 -13.05
N SER A 20 -5.07 0.72 -13.41
CA SER A 20 -3.89 1.41 -13.91
C SER A 20 -2.89 1.47 -12.77
N GLN A 21 -1.76 0.77 -12.93
CA GLN A 21 -0.66 0.85 -11.99
C GLN A 21 -0.21 2.31 -11.87
N LEU A 22 -0.04 2.80 -10.64
CA LEU A 22 0.41 4.17 -10.43
C LEU A 22 1.91 4.25 -10.76
N SER A 23 2.27 5.21 -11.62
CA SER A 23 3.66 5.43 -12.03
C SER A 23 4.56 5.58 -10.81
N SER A 24 5.71 4.89 -10.84
CA SER A 24 6.70 4.98 -9.77
C SER A 24 7.23 6.39 -9.60
N ASP A 25 7.39 7.16 -10.68
CA ASP A 25 7.87 8.54 -10.60
C ASP A 25 6.90 9.41 -9.82
N LYS A 26 5.60 9.26 -10.07
CA LYS A 26 4.56 9.93 -9.29
C LYS A 26 4.65 9.56 -7.81
N ILE A 27 4.84 8.28 -7.50
CA ILE A 27 4.97 7.79 -6.12
C ILE A 27 6.23 8.34 -5.43
N PHE A 28 7.38 8.33 -6.11
CA PHE A 28 8.64 8.88 -5.59
C PHE A 28 8.53 10.38 -5.30
N GLU A 29 7.77 11.10 -6.11
CA GLU A 29 7.65 12.56 -6.03
C GLU A 29 6.45 13.04 -5.21
N SER A 30 5.64 12.13 -4.66
CA SER A 30 4.44 12.52 -3.91
C SER A 30 4.73 12.77 -2.44
N PHE A 31 5.22 11.76 -1.74
CA PHE A 31 5.46 11.83 -0.29
C PHE A 31 6.71 11.07 0.10
N LYS A 32 7.26 11.38 1.28
CA LYS A 32 8.34 10.62 1.91
C LYS A 32 8.13 10.49 3.41
N GLN A 33 8.95 9.65 4.02
CA GLN A 33 9.10 9.59 5.47
C GLN A 33 9.58 10.94 6.02
N GLY A 34 8.94 11.41 7.09
CA GLY A 34 9.44 12.49 7.93
C GLY A 34 10.37 11.98 9.03
N GLU A 35 10.23 12.52 10.23
CA GLU A 35 11.08 12.18 11.38
C GLU A 35 10.69 10.86 12.07
N ARG A 36 9.51 10.32 11.75
CA ARG A 36 8.98 9.07 12.31
C ARG A 36 9.70 7.85 11.74
N THR A 37 9.75 6.75 12.50
CA THR A 37 10.43 5.48 12.13
C THR A 37 9.54 4.47 11.39
N ASN A 38 8.49 4.94 10.71
CA ASN A 38 7.49 4.13 9.99
C ASN A 38 7.92 3.66 8.57
N CYS A 39 9.22 3.44 8.34
CA CYS A 39 9.78 3.11 7.02
C CYS A 39 9.14 1.87 6.36
N SER A 40 8.85 0.83 7.15
CA SER A 40 8.19 -0.40 6.70
C SER A 40 6.81 -0.11 6.10
N SER A 41 6.04 0.76 6.76
CA SER A 41 4.69 1.13 6.33
C SER A 41 4.73 1.94 5.04
N ILE A 42 5.60 2.95 4.97
CA ILE A 42 5.76 3.78 3.76
C ILE A 42 6.22 2.95 2.56
N ALA A 43 7.25 2.12 2.74
CA ALA A 43 7.76 1.26 1.69
C ALA A 43 6.67 0.34 1.14
N PHE A 44 5.87 -0.26 2.04
CA PHE A 44 4.79 -1.15 1.67
C PHE A 44 3.60 -0.44 1.02
N ILE A 45 3.20 0.73 1.51
CA ILE A 45 2.13 1.54 0.91
C ILE A 45 2.53 1.91 -0.52
N LYS A 46 3.74 2.45 -0.73
CA LYS A 46 4.24 2.80 -2.07
C LYS A 46 4.31 1.61 -3.00
N ALA A 47 4.82 0.47 -2.53
CA ALA A 47 4.83 -0.77 -3.30
C ALA A 47 3.42 -1.21 -3.71
N SER A 48 2.46 -1.08 -2.80
CA SER A 48 1.06 -1.45 -3.05
C SER A 48 0.37 -0.49 -4.00
N LEU A 49 0.56 0.82 -3.86
CA LEU A 49 0.05 1.85 -4.76
C LEU A 49 0.61 1.67 -6.18
N ASN A 50 1.89 1.32 -6.29
CA ASN A 50 2.48 1.05 -7.59
C ASN A 50 1.78 -0.11 -8.31
N VAL A 51 1.33 -1.14 -7.59
CA VAL A 51 0.72 -2.33 -8.22
C VAL A 51 -0.78 -2.17 -8.44
N TYR A 52 -1.49 -1.63 -7.45
CA TYR A 52 -2.95 -1.57 -7.44
C TYR A 52 -3.52 -0.20 -7.84
N GLY A 53 -2.72 0.87 -7.78
CA GLY A 53 -3.19 2.23 -8.01
C GLY A 53 -3.94 2.83 -6.81
N LEU A 54 -4.42 4.06 -6.99
CA LEU A 54 -5.25 4.77 -6.02
C LEU A 54 -6.61 4.10 -5.85
N ASP A 55 -7.19 4.22 -4.67
CA ASP A 55 -8.56 3.76 -4.34
C ASP A 55 -8.83 2.26 -4.56
N ASN A 56 -7.77 1.44 -4.64
CA ASN A 56 -7.86 0.02 -5.00
C ASN A 56 -7.14 -0.93 -4.04
N LEU A 57 -6.58 -0.42 -2.94
CA LEU A 57 -5.96 -1.25 -1.90
C LEU A 57 -7.02 -1.94 -1.02
N PHE A 58 -8.15 -1.29 -0.82
CA PHE A 58 -9.31 -1.73 -0.05
C PHE A 58 -10.56 -1.02 -0.58
N VAL A 59 -11.73 -1.57 -0.28
CA VAL A 59 -13.01 -0.86 -0.49
C VAL A 59 -13.18 0.14 0.65
N ASN A 60 -13.61 1.35 0.32
CA ASN A 60 -13.91 2.42 1.26
C ASN A 60 -15.33 2.94 1.02
N GLU A 61 -16.27 2.59 1.90
CA GLU A 61 -17.66 3.05 1.87
C GLU A 61 -17.85 4.12 2.94
N LYS A 62 -18.21 5.35 2.54
CA LYS A 62 -18.55 6.41 3.50
C LYS A 62 -19.91 6.13 4.12
N MET A 63 -19.99 6.17 5.45
CA MET A 63 -21.18 5.89 6.25
C MET A 63 -21.91 7.19 6.63
N GLU A 64 -23.17 7.09 7.03
CA GLU A 64 -24.01 8.23 7.44
C GLU A 64 -23.47 8.95 8.69
N ASP A 65 -22.82 8.22 9.60
CA ASP A 65 -22.19 8.74 10.81
C ASP A 65 -20.81 9.37 10.55
N ASN A 66 -20.47 9.64 9.29
CA ASN A 66 -19.18 10.14 8.83
C ASN A 66 -18.00 9.20 9.13
N SER A 67 -18.25 7.94 9.47
CA SER A 67 -17.22 6.90 9.50
C SER A 67 -17.00 6.28 8.11
N HIS A 68 -15.91 5.53 7.98
CA HIS A 68 -15.53 4.82 6.78
C HIS A 68 -15.61 3.31 7.03
N LYS A 69 -16.48 2.60 6.31
CA LYS A 69 -16.47 1.14 6.31
C LYS A 69 -15.42 0.66 5.32
N ILE A 70 -14.45 -0.08 5.85
CA ILE A 70 -13.32 -0.61 5.11
C ILE A 70 -13.56 -2.09 4.85
N ILE A 71 -13.23 -2.57 3.64
CA ILE A 71 -13.18 -3.99 3.31
C ILE A 71 -11.84 -4.29 2.64
N LEU A 72 -11.04 -5.14 3.30
CA LEU A 72 -9.72 -5.53 2.83
C LEU A 72 -9.79 -6.70 1.82
N LYS A 73 -8.68 -6.96 1.13
CA LYS A 73 -8.59 -8.04 0.11
C LYS A 73 -8.72 -9.46 0.68
N ASN A 74 -8.62 -9.63 2.00
CA ASN A 74 -8.92 -10.88 2.69
C ASN A 74 -10.37 -10.94 3.23
N ASN A 75 -11.25 -10.04 2.81
CA ASN A 75 -12.63 -9.89 3.24
C ASN A 75 -12.82 -9.48 4.72
N ALA A 76 -11.75 -9.11 5.43
CA ALA A 76 -11.90 -8.47 6.73
C ALA A 76 -12.58 -7.11 6.54
N SER A 77 -13.53 -6.78 7.42
CA SER A 77 -14.24 -5.52 7.39
C SER A 77 -14.34 -4.89 8.78
N PHE A 78 -14.23 -3.57 8.83
CA PHE A 78 -14.29 -2.78 10.05
C PHE A 78 -14.63 -1.33 9.71
N ASN A 79 -15.06 -0.59 10.73
CA ASN A 79 -15.28 0.85 10.61
C ASN A 79 -14.04 1.60 11.09
N LEU A 80 -13.67 2.64 10.35
CA LEU A 80 -12.63 3.59 10.65
C LEU A 80 -13.28 4.95 10.89
N LYS A 81 -13.10 5.50 12.09
CA LYS A 81 -13.69 6.79 12.47
C LYS A 81 -12.87 7.94 11.89
N GLU A 82 -13.52 9.07 11.65
CA GLU A 82 -12.85 10.31 11.25
C GLU A 82 -11.75 10.73 12.23
N GLU A 83 -11.99 10.55 13.54
CA GLU A 83 -10.99 10.80 14.58
C GLU A 83 -9.73 9.93 14.44
N GLU A 84 -9.90 8.66 14.01
CA GLU A 84 -8.79 7.73 13.78
C GLU A 84 -7.99 8.14 12.53
N ILE A 85 -8.66 8.62 11.48
CA ILE A 85 -8.01 9.17 10.29
C ILE A 85 -7.19 10.41 10.68
N ASN A 86 -7.78 11.34 11.43
CA ASN A 86 -7.10 12.56 11.89
C ASN A 86 -5.86 12.24 12.75
N LYS A 87 -5.97 11.27 13.66
CA LYS A 87 -4.84 10.79 14.45
C LYS A 87 -3.74 10.21 13.55
N ALA A 88 -4.09 9.39 12.57
CA ALA A 88 -3.15 8.82 11.62
C ALA A 88 -2.47 9.90 10.75
N THR A 89 -3.18 10.96 10.35
CA THR A 89 -2.59 12.11 9.63
C THR A 89 -1.47 12.77 10.43
N ILE A 90 -1.71 13.01 11.72
CA ILE A 90 -0.72 13.63 12.62
C ILE A 90 0.44 12.66 12.89
N SER A 91 0.11 11.40 13.16
CA SER A 91 1.05 10.31 13.50
C SER A 91 1.98 9.94 12.33
N ALA A 92 1.44 9.84 11.11
CA ALA A 92 2.19 9.39 9.94
C ALA A 92 3.42 10.26 9.66
N GLY A 93 3.32 11.58 9.89
CA GLY A 93 4.42 12.51 9.65
C GLY A 93 4.95 12.46 8.22
N PHE A 94 4.10 12.14 7.24
CA PHE A 94 4.50 12.10 5.84
C PHE A 94 4.79 13.51 5.34
N ILE A 95 5.91 13.69 4.64
CA ILE A 95 6.28 14.96 4.03
C ILE A 95 5.88 14.93 2.56
N TYR A 96 5.04 15.88 2.16
CA TYR A 96 4.68 16.13 0.77
C TYR A 96 5.92 16.64 0.02
N ILE A 97 6.24 16.05 -1.13
CA ILE A 97 7.44 16.40 -1.90
C ILE A 97 7.09 17.43 -2.98
N LYS A 98 6.08 17.14 -3.81
CA LYS A 98 5.55 18.10 -4.78
C LYS A 98 4.22 18.67 -4.31
N ASP A 99 4.09 19.98 -4.45
CA ASP A 99 2.86 20.72 -4.20
C ASP A 99 2.03 20.76 -5.49
N ASN A 100 1.21 19.72 -5.69
CA ASN A 100 0.23 19.66 -6.77
C ASN A 100 -0.89 18.66 -6.44
N CYS A 101 -2.05 18.85 -7.06
CA CYS A 101 -3.27 18.07 -6.81
C CYS A 101 -3.09 16.55 -6.97
N GLU A 102 -2.22 16.08 -7.87
CA GLU A 102 -1.98 14.64 -8.03
C GLU A 102 -1.15 14.07 -6.86
N SER A 103 -0.07 14.76 -6.49
CA SER A 103 0.78 14.43 -5.34
C SER A 103 -0.02 14.43 -4.04
N GLU A 104 -0.89 15.43 -3.86
CA GLU A 104 -1.79 15.52 -2.71
C GLU A 104 -2.70 14.30 -2.62
N LYS A 105 -3.43 13.95 -3.69
CA LYS A 105 -4.31 12.78 -3.73
C LYS A 105 -3.58 11.48 -3.39
N ILE A 106 -2.35 11.31 -3.91
CA ILE A 106 -1.54 10.13 -3.62
C ILE A 106 -1.16 10.08 -2.15
N THR A 107 -0.78 11.22 -1.58
CA THR A 107 -0.36 11.33 -0.19
C THR A 107 -1.54 11.15 0.77
N ASP A 108 -2.69 11.75 0.49
CA ASP A 108 -3.90 11.62 1.30
C ASP A 108 -4.39 10.18 1.32
N TYR A 109 -4.39 9.50 0.17
CA TYR A 109 -4.73 8.08 0.12
C TYR A 109 -3.69 7.21 0.84
N ALA A 110 -2.41 7.58 0.81
CA ALA A 110 -1.37 6.92 1.59
C ALA A 110 -1.59 7.08 3.11
N ILE A 111 -2.01 8.25 3.57
CA ILE A 111 -2.36 8.51 4.98
C ILE A 111 -3.58 7.69 5.39
N LEU A 112 -4.64 7.68 4.56
CA LEU A 112 -5.80 6.83 4.80
C LEU A 112 -5.40 5.35 4.87
N THR A 113 -4.52 4.90 3.96
CA THR A 113 -4.00 3.54 3.96
C THR A 113 -3.22 3.24 5.24
N TYR A 114 -2.45 4.19 5.76
CA TYR A 114 -1.76 4.07 7.04
C TYR A 114 -2.74 3.92 8.22
N ALA A 115 -3.82 4.70 8.24
CA ALA A 115 -4.90 4.58 9.22
C ALA A 115 -5.57 3.19 9.16
N VAL A 116 -5.85 2.70 7.95
CA VAL A 116 -6.38 1.35 7.70
C VAL A 116 -5.45 0.27 8.26
N MET A 117 -4.14 0.40 8.02
CA MET A 117 -3.14 -0.52 8.56
C MET A 117 -3.13 -0.52 10.08
N ALA A 118 -3.14 0.66 10.71
CA ALA A 118 -3.17 0.79 12.17
C ALA A 118 -4.44 0.17 12.76
N LYS A 119 -5.60 0.42 12.14
CA LYS A 119 -6.88 -0.12 12.61
C LYS A 119 -6.93 -1.63 12.49
N TYR A 120 -6.50 -2.18 11.35
CA TYR A 120 -6.50 -3.61 11.18
C TYR A 120 -5.45 -4.29 12.07
N LYS A 121 -4.30 -3.66 12.28
CA LYS A 121 -3.31 -4.07 13.27
C LYS A 121 -3.91 -4.14 14.67
N GLN A 122 -4.61 -3.09 15.11
CA GLN A 122 -5.30 -3.06 16.39
C GLN A 122 -6.18 -4.31 16.58
N ILE A 123 -6.96 -4.64 15.54
CA ILE A 123 -7.88 -5.78 15.54
C ILE A 123 -7.13 -7.12 15.62
N ILE A 124 -6.17 -7.37 14.72
CA ILE A 124 -5.56 -8.70 14.59
C ILE A 124 -4.51 -9.00 15.66
N ASP A 125 -3.80 -7.97 16.13
CA ASP A 125 -2.81 -8.10 17.21
C ASP A 125 -3.45 -7.87 18.59
N LYS A 126 -4.76 -7.58 18.64
CA LYS A 126 -5.54 -7.35 19.87
C LYS A 126 -4.99 -6.22 20.74
N ILE A 127 -4.54 -5.15 20.11
CA ILE A 127 -4.06 -3.94 20.79
C ILE A 127 -5.26 -3.17 21.34
N SER A 128 -5.13 -2.62 22.56
CA SER A 128 -6.26 -2.05 23.29
C SER A 128 -6.82 -0.82 22.60
N THR A 129 -5.93 0.06 22.12
CA THR A 129 -6.32 1.33 21.51
C THR A 129 -5.75 1.50 20.09
N PHE A 130 -6.39 2.39 19.33
CA PHE A 130 -5.89 2.76 18.01
C PHE A 130 -4.58 3.55 18.11
N ASP A 131 -4.40 4.35 19.16
CA ASP A 131 -3.18 5.13 19.41
C ASP A 131 -1.99 4.22 19.67
N GLU A 132 -2.14 3.19 20.50
CA GLU A 132 -1.11 2.16 20.71
C GLU A 132 -0.75 1.43 19.41
N ALA A 133 -1.75 1.15 18.56
CA ALA A 133 -1.52 0.49 17.27
C ALA A 133 -0.79 1.39 16.27
N LEU A 134 -1.03 2.71 16.30
CA LEU A 134 -0.28 3.71 15.53
C LEU A 134 1.16 3.82 16.03
N GLU A 135 1.36 3.91 17.35
CA GLU A 135 2.69 4.00 17.97
C GLU A 135 3.55 2.79 17.60
N ASP A 136 2.98 1.58 17.62
CA ASP A 136 3.68 0.36 17.19
C ASP A 136 3.99 0.34 15.68
N LEU A 137 3.23 1.07 14.84
CA LEU A 137 3.64 1.28 13.44
C LEU A 137 4.75 2.33 13.28
N GLU A 138 4.85 3.27 14.22
CA GLU A 138 5.81 4.36 14.21
C GLU A 138 7.18 3.95 14.74
N ASP A 139 7.25 3.21 15.84
CA ASP A 139 8.49 2.92 16.60
C ASP A 139 9.50 2.02 15.86
N GLY A 140 9.14 1.54 14.66
CA GLY A 140 9.97 0.65 13.85
C GLY A 140 10.02 -0.78 14.40
N SER A 141 9.22 -1.12 15.41
CA SER A 141 9.07 -2.48 15.94
C SER A 141 8.43 -3.43 14.94
N VAL A 142 7.69 -2.89 13.96
CA VAL A 142 7.03 -3.71 12.95
C VAL A 142 8.04 -4.47 12.12
N TYR A 143 7.96 -5.79 12.24
CA TYR A 143 8.74 -6.71 11.42
C TYR A 143 8.33 -6.60 9.94
N THR A 144 9.12 -5.88 9.14
CA THR A 144 8.87 -5.59 7.71
C THR A 144 8.41 -6.81 6.90
N PRO A 145 8.94 -8.03 7.09
CA PRO A 145 8.50 -9.20 6.33
C PRO A 145 7.04 -9.58 6.53
N THR A 146 6.34 -9.02 7.52
CA THR A 146 4.94 -9.31 7.82
C THR A 146 4.03 -8.09 7.68
N ILE A 147 4.57 -6.90 7.36
CA ILE A 147 3.81 -5.63 7.28
C ILE A 147 2.56 -5.75 6.39
N TYR A 148 2.63 -6.59 5.36
CA TYR A 148 1.56 -6.75 4.40
C TYR A 148 0.26 -7.30 4.99
N LYS A 149 0.33 -8.01 6.13
CA LYS A 149 -0.86 -8.55 6.80
C LYS A 149 -1.81 -7.43 7.23
N TYR A 150 -1.30 -6.23 7.51
CA TYR A 150 -2.11 -5.10 7.97
C TYR A 150 -2.93 -4.43 6.86
N LEU A 151 -2.72 -4.77 5.58
CA LEU A 151 -3.66 -4.47 4.48
C LEU A 151 -4.47 -5.70 4.04
N GLY A 152 -4.45 -6.77 4.82
CA GLY A 152 -5.14 -8.02 4.48
C GLY A 152 -4.53 -8.72 3.27
N PHE A 153 -3.27 -8.43 2.93
CA PHE A 153 -2.57 -9.15 1.87
C PHE A 153 -2.05 -10.48 2.41
N LYS A 154 -1.90 -11.47 1.52
CA LYS A 154 -1.39 -12.80 1.86
C LYS A 154 -0.22 -13.19 0.96
N GLU A 155 0.78 -13.84 1.56
CA GLU A 155 1.86 -14.50 0.82
C GLU A 155 1.30 -15.55 -0.15
N GLY A 156 1.84 -15.58 -1.36
CA GLY A 156 1.37 -16.42 -2.46
C GLY A 156 0.10 -15.92 -3.17
N LYS A 157 -0.50 -14.81 -2.70
CA LYS A 157 -1.62 -14.14 -3.37
C LYS A 157 -1.22 -12.73 -3.82
N GLN A 158 -1.22 -11.78 -2.90
CA GLN A 158 -0.86 -10.38 -3.20
C GLN A 158 0.62 -10.10 -2.94
N VAL A 159 1.32 -11.00 -2.25
CA VAL A 159 2.75 -10.86 -1.95
C VAL A 159 3.51 -12.09 -2.39
N LEU A 160 4.60 -11.87 -3.12
CA LEU A 160 5.57 -12.89 -3.50
C LEU A 160 6.89 -12.61 -2.80
N LYS A 161 7.34 -13.51 -1.93
CA LYS A 161 8.67 -13.42 -1.31
C LYS A 161 9.74 -13.62 -2.39
N LEU A 162 10.73 -12.73 -2.41
CA LEU A 162 11.83 -12.80 -3.38
C LEU A 162 13.05 -13.43 -2.74
N LYS A 163 13.94 -13.99 -3.58
CA LYS A 163 15.26 -14.42 -3.13
C LYS A 163 16.06 -13.19 -2.68
N ARG A 164 17.01 -13.41 -1.77
CA ARG A 164 17.91 -12.37 -1.29
C ARG A 164 18.53 -11.61 -2.47
N GLN A 165 18.48 -10.28 -2.42
CA GLN A 165 19.07 -9.39 -3.44
C GLN A 165 18.53 -9.56 -4.88
N SER A 166 17.43 -10.28 -5.08
CA SER A 166 16.77 -10.44 -6.40
C SER A 166 15.56 -9.52 -6.57
N GLY A 167 15.02 -9.43 -7.79
CA GLY A 167 13.76 -8.74 -8.05
C GLY A 167 13.86 -7.22 -8.04
N SER A 168 15.06 -6.65 -8.14
CA SER A 168 15.19 -5.19 -8.31
C SER A 168 14.76 -4.74 -9.70
N GLU A 169 14.75 -5.64 -10.68
CA GLU A 169 14.18 -5.43 -12.01
C GLU A 169 12.65 -5.21 -12.00
N PHE A 170 11.98 -5.48 -10.88
CA PHE A 170 10.54 -5.29 -10.75
C PHE A 170 10.17 -4.00 -10.04
N CYS A 171 8.95 -3.54 -10.29
CA CYS A 171 8.27 -2.55 -9.47
C CYS A 171 7.30 -3.17 -8.48
N GLY A 172 6.94 -2.39 -7.46
CA GLY A 172 6.10 -2.84 -6.36
C GLY A 172 6.87 -3.67 -5.34
N VAL A 173 8.16 -3.42 -5.17
CA VAL A 173 9.02 -4.20 -4.28
C VAL A 173 9.24 -3.44 -2.97
N VAL A 174 9.17 -4.19 -1.87
CA VAL A 174 9.64 -3.74 -0.55
C VAL A 174 10.97 -4.43 -0.29
N ALA A 175 12.03 -3.65 -0.10
CA ALA A 175 13.34 -4.14 0.27
C ALA A 175 13.72 -3.64 1.67
N TRP A 176 14.31 -4.48 2.51
CA TRP A 176 14.64 -4.11 3.89
C TRP A 176 15.97 -4.68 4.37
N SER A 177 16.51 -3.99 5.38
CA SER A 177 17.62 -4.42 6.23
C SER A 177 17.14 -4.45 7.69
N THR A 178 18.04 -4.61 8.65
CA THR A 178 17.69 -4.53 10.08
C THR A 178 17.29 -3.12 10.53
N ALA A 179 17.71 -2.09 9.80
CA ALA A 179 17.54 -0.69 10.22
C ALA A 179 16.56 0.11 9.35
N HIS A 180 16.19 -0.38 8.17
CA HIS A 180 15.40 0.40 7.23
C HIS A 180 14.71 -0.45 6.17
N ALA A 181 13.54 -0.01 5.72
CA ALA A 181 12.78 -0.55 4.61
C ALA A 181 12.52 0.53 3.56
N VAL A 182 12.57 0.15 2.29
CA VAL A 182 12.45 1.06 1.14
C VAL A 182 11.51 0.47 0.09
N PHE A 183 10.78 1.35 -0.59
CA PHE A 183 10.09 1.03 -1.83
C PHE A 183 11.10 0.94 -2.97
N VAL A 184 10.91 -0.01 -3.88
CA VAL A 184 11.78 -0.28 -5.01
C VAL A 184 10.99 -0.46 -6.31
N CYS A 185 11.50 0.14 -7.39
CA CYS A 185 11.04 -0.04 -8.75
C CYS A 185 12.21 0.15 -9.73
N GLU A 186 12.44 -0.87 -10.57
CA GLU A 186 13.45 -0.87 -11.65
C GLU A 186 14.84 -0.39 -11.18
N ASP A 187 15.42 -1.11 -10.21
CA ASP A 187 16.71 -0.82 -9.58
C ASP A 187 16.79 0.51 -8.81
N PHE A 188 15.71 1.29 -8.74
CA PHE A 188 15.64 2.49 -7.91
C PHE A 188 14.90 2.22 -6.60
N MET A 189 15.44 2.75 -5.51
CA MET A 189 14.81 2.77 -4.19
C MET A 189 14.43 4.19 -3.78
N ASP A 190 13.44 4.27 -2.89
CA ASP A 190 13.10 5.50 -2.21
C ASP A 190 13.97 5.64 -0.96
N TYR A 191 14.95 6.55 -1.00
CA TYR A 191 15.80 6.85 0.14
C TYR A 191 15.44 8.22 0.71
N TYR A 192 14.49 8.24 1.65
CA TYR A 192 13.98 9.45 2.28
C TYR A 192 13.50 10.49 1.25
N GLY A 193 12.74 10.05 0.25
CA GLY A 193 12.22 10.86 -0.87
C GLY A 193 13.21 11.12 -2.00
N ASN A 194 14.40 10.53 -1.95
CA ASN A 194 15.37 10.60 -3.04
C ASN A 194 15.37 9.28 -3.81
N LYS A 195 15.11 9.35 -5.12
CA LYS A 195 15.28 8.22 -6.02
C LYS A 195 16.78 7.90 -6.16
N LYS A 196 17.21 6.74 -5.65
CA LYS A 196 18.62 6.28 -5.69
C LYS A 196 18.69 4.86 -6.18
N SER A 197 19.81 4.44 -6.77
CA SER A 197 20.02 3.02 -7.09
C SER A 197 19.97 2.16 -5.82
N ILE A 198 19.31 1.00 -5.89
CA ILE A 198 19.18 0.11 -4.75
C ILE A 198 20.53 -0.46 -4.33
N TRP A 199 20.77 -0.44 -3.03
CA TRP A 199 21.98 -1.00 -2.44
C TRP A 199 21.84 -2.48 -2.12
N ILE A 200 22.97 -3.19 -2.20
CA ILE A 200 23.07 -4.61 -1.83
C ILE A 200 22.76 -4.88 -0.34
N LYS A 201 22.80 -3.83 0.49
CA LYS A 201 22.56 -3.86 1.94
C LYS A 201 21.09 -4.07 2.34
N TYR A 202 20.16 -4.12 1.38
CA TYR A 202 18.76 -4.49 1.60
C TYR A 202 18.53 -5.95 1.14
N PRO A 203 18.94 -6.94 1.96
CA PRO A 203 18.93 -8.34 1.55
C PRO A 203 17.52 -8.92 1.49
N GLY A 204 16.63 -8.48 2.38
CA GLY A 204 15.26 -8.97 2.44
C GLY A 204 14.41 -8.27 1.39
N ARG A 205 13.63 -9.03 0.61
CA ARG A 205 12.77 -8.50 -0.43
C ARG A 205 11.48 -9.29 -0.57
N PHE A 206 10.38 -8.59 -0.80
CA PHE A 206 9.14 -9.16 -1.31
C PHE A 206 8.55 -8.22 -2.35
N ARG A 207 7.79 -8.79 -3.27
CA ARG A 207 7.09 -8.06 -4.32
C ARG A 207 5.59 -8.10 -4.08
N VAL A 208 4.93 -6.95 -4.17
CA VAL A 208 3.48 -6.88 -4.31
C VAL A 208 3.12 -7.28 -5.74
N ILE A 209 2.14 -8.16 -5.87
CA ILE A 209 1.67 -8.68 -7.17
C ILE A 209 0.15 -8.55 -7.25
N LYS A 210 -0.38 -8.53 -8.47
CA LYS A 210 -1.81 -8.70 -8.72
C LYS A 210 -2.15 -10.19 -8.60
N SER A 211 -3.20 -10.49 -7.84
CA SER A 211 -3.81 -11.83 -7.76
C SER A 211 -4.98 -11.94 -8.71
#